data_AF-A0A7J7HM73-F1
#
_entry.id   AF-A0A7J7HM73-F1
#
_cell.length_a   1.000
_cell.length_b   1.000
_cell.length_c   1.000
_cell.angle_alpha   90.00
_cell.angle_beta   90.00
_cell.angle_gamma   90.00
#
_symmetry.space_group_name_H-M   'P 1'
#
loop_
_entity.id
_entity.type
_entity.pdbx_description
1 polymer ?
#
loop_
_entity_poly.entity_id
_entity_poly.type
_entity_poly.pdbx_seq_one_letter_code
_entity_poly.pdbx_strand_id
1 'polypeptide(L)'
;FDLGSRILSKLQFYYYRRAHYNVILKAIEVGHDALQLPTDVLDSQSGKVVVIDSGTTLVYLADDMFTPLMEKIMATQPDLKLHTVEQQFTCFRFNGKYGPYMGFFFFLLFYSEIVDNGFPAVNFRFENSLSLTIVPSEYLFQIRDNVWCVGWQNGGMQSKDGNGLTLLGGIIQNLLVEL
;
A
#
# COMPACT_ATOMS: atom_id res chain seq x y z
N PHE A 1 32.62 -32.11 -8.27
CA PHE A 1 31.69 -31.12 -8.82
C PHE A 1 30.30 -31.75 -8.82
N ASP A 2 29.56 -31.53 -7.73
CA ASP A 2 28.29 -32.23 -7.49
C ASP A 2 27.11 -31.29 -7.79
N LEU A 3 26.35 -31.67 -8.81
CA LEU A 3 25.10 -31.03 -9.25
C LEU A 3 24.05 -31.01 -8.11
N GLY A 4 24.15 -31.97 -7.17
CA GLY A 4 23.33 -32.04 -5.97
C GLY A 4 23.47 -30.82 -5.06
N SER A 5 24.68 -30.27 -4.89
CA SER A 5 24.89 -29.05 -4.08
C SER A 5 24.29 -27.78 -4.70
N ARG A 6 24.19 -27.71 -6.03
CA ARG A 6 23.55 -26.58 -6.76
C ARG A 6 22.03 -26.68 -6.75
N ILE A 7 21.49 -27.90 -6.77
CA ILE A 7 20.05 -28.14 -6.68
C ILE A 7 19.57 -27.95 -5.23
N LEU A 8 20.33 -28.43 -4.24
CA LEU A 8 20.04 -28.21 -2.82
C LEU A 8 20.14 -26.74 -2.42
N SER A 9 21.12 -25.97 -2.89
CA SER A 9 21.17 -24.52 -2.62
C SER A 9 20.01 -23.76 -3.25
N LYS A 10 19.58 -24.12 -4.48
CA LYS A 10 18.34 -23.57 -5.08
C LYS A 10 17.07 -24.02 -4.35
N LEU A 11 17.02 -25.25 -3.84
CA LEU A 11 15.93 -25.75 -2.99
C LEU A 11 15.92 -25.09 -1.60
N GLN A 12 17.08 -24.66 -1.08
CA GLN A 12 17.20 -23.92 0.17
C GLN A 12 16.71 -22.47 0.03
N PHE A 13 16.86 -21.85 -1.15
CA PHE A 13 16.14 -20.62 -1.51
C PHE A 13 14.64 -20.84 -1.71
N TYR A 14 14.26 -22.01 -2.25
CA TYR A 14 12.85 -22.44 -2.32
C TYR A 14 12.26 -22.77 -0.94
N TYR A 15 13.10 -23.00 0.08
CA TYR A 15 12.75 -23.11 1.49
C TYR A 15 12.55 -21.70 2.09
N TYR A 16 11.63 -20.96 1.50
CA TYR A 16 10.73 -20.01 2.14
C TYR A 16 11.25 -19.41 3.47
N ARG A 17 12.19 -18.47 3.40
CA ARG A 17 12.17 -17.41 4.41
C ARG A 17 10.99 -16.54 4.05
N ARG A 18 9.85 -16.74 4.73
CA ARG A 18 8.86 -15.68 4.91
C ARG A 18 9.56 -14.57 5.67
N ALA A 19 10.31 -13.76 4.93
CA ALA A 19 11.05 -12.66 5.50
C ALA A 19 10.02 -11.62 5.88
N HIS A 20 9.76 -11.53 7.18
CA HIS A 20 9.02 -10.44 7.75
C HIS A 20 10.02 -9.50 8.39
N TYR A 21 9.93 -8.22 8.06
CA TYR A 21 10.77 -7.19 8.62
C TYR A 21 9.92 -6.31 9.50
N ASN A 22 10.33 -6.16 10.75
CA ASN A 22 9.73 -5.19 11.65
C ASN A 22 10.48 -3.88 11.46
N VAL A 23 9.79 -2.88 10.94
CA VAL A 23 10.32 -1.54 10.75
C VAL A 23 9.58 -0.56 11.65
N ILE A 24 10.27 0.50 12.05
CA ILE A 24 9.70 1.55 12.88
C ILE A 24 9.22 2.67 11.97
N LEU A 25 7.90 2.88 11.91
CA LEU A 25 7.27 3.99 11.22
C LEU A 25 7.45 5.28 12.04
N LYS A 26 7.94 6.33 11.38
CA LYS A 26 8.15 7.66 11.96
C LYS A 26 7.19 8.71 11.40
N ALA A 27 6.80 8.58 10.13
CA ALA A 27 5.81 9.47 9.52
C ALA A 27 5.14 8.84 8.29
N ILE A 28 3.98 9.36 7.93
CA ILE A 28 3.33 9.11 6.63
C ILE A 28 3.15 10.47 5.97
N GLU A 29 3.54 10.62 4.72
CA GLU A 29 3.30 11.81 3.91
C GLU A 29 2.32 11.46 2.79
N VAL A 30 1.31 12.30 2.57
CA VAL A 30 0.32 12.15 1.51
C VAL A 30 0.50 13.31 0.55
N GLY A 31 1.01 13.03 -0.65
CA GLY A 31 1.49 14.06 -1.56
C GLY A 31 2.66 14.82 -0.93
N HIS A 32 2.47 16.11 -0.65
CA HIS A 32 3.47 16.98 -0.02
C HIS A 32 3.22 17.21 1.47
N ASP A 33 2.15 16.67 2.04
CA ASP A 33 1.71 17.00 3.38
C ASP A 33 1.85 15.80 4.34
N ALA A 34 2.53 16.01 5.46
CA ALA A 34 2.58 15.02 6.55
C ALA A 34 1.18 14.69 7.08
N LEU A 35 0.87 13.41 7.24
CA LEU A 35 -0.35 12.92 7.86
C LEU A 35 -0.25 13.14 9.37
N GLN A 36 -1.26 13.80 9.94
CA GLN A 36 -1.37 13.91 11.39
C GLN A 36 -1.87 12.58 11.93
N LEU A 37 -0.97 11.82 12.56
CA LEU A 37 -1.32 10.62 13.29
C LEU A 37 -1.53 10.97 14.78
N PRO A 38 -2.40 10.22 15.49
CA PRO A 38 -2.55 10.37 16.93
C PRO A 38 -1.19 10.31 17.63
N THR A 39 -0.97 11.18 18.62
CA THR A 39 0.33 11.32 19.29
C THR A 39 0.78 10.01 19.94
N ASP A 40 -0.13 9.18 20.45
CA ASP A 40 0.16 7.84 20.95
C ASP A 40 0.73 6.85 19.91
N VAL A 41 0.52 7.10 18.61
CA VAL A 41 1.04 6.29 17.51
C VAL A 41 2.52 6.60 17.22
N LEU A 42 2.97 7.84 17.44
CA LEU A 42 4.30 8.32 17.08
C LEU A 42 5.18 8.78 18.27
N ASP A 43 4.58 9.14 19.41
CA ASP A 43 5.27 9.70 20.60
C ASP A 43 5.95 8.66 21.47
N SER A 44 5.74 7.37 21.23
CA SER A 44 6.67 6.41 21.79
C SER A 44 8.03 6.71 21.16
N GLN A 45 9.08 6.92 21.96
CA GLN A 45 10.44 7.14 21.44
C GLN A 45 10.90 6.01 20.47
N SER A 46 10.15 4.90 20.42
CA SER A 46 10.24 3.76 19.52
C SER A 46 9.42 3.82 18.21
N GLY A 47 8.54 4.80 17.97
CA GLY A 47 7.61 4.84 16.82
C GLY A 47 6.63 3.65 16.76
N LYS A 48 5.85 3.51 15.66
CA LYS A 48 4.94 2.38 15.47
C LYS A 48 5.61 1.25 14.70
N VAL A 49 5.54 0.03 15.24
CA VAL A 49 6.05 -1.16 14.54
C VAL A 49 5.12 -1.51 13.37
N VAL A 50 5.69 -1.55 12.18
CA VAL A 50 5.05 -2.00 10.94
C VAL A 50 5.76 -3.26 10.47
N VAL A 51 5.00 -4.25 10.02
CA VAL A 51 5.53 -5.49 9.48
C VAL A 51 5.50 -5.42 7.95
N ILE A 52 6.64 -5.61 7.31
CA ILE A 52 6.73 -5.83 5.86
C ILE A 52 6.80 -7.33 5.65
N ASP A 53 5.87 -7.92 4.90
CA ASP A 53 5.79 -9.37 4.71
C ASP A 53 5.60 -9.73 3.23
N SER A 54 6.65 -10.28 2.62
CA SER A 54 6.61 -10.74 1.22
C SER A 54 5.69 -11.93 0.98
N GLY A 55 5.25 -12.60 2.04
CA GLY A 55 4.33 -13.74 2.00
C GLY A 55 2.86 -13.36 2.20
N THR A 56 2.55 -12.07 2.23
CA THR A 56 1.18 -11.54 2.30
C THR A 56 0.87 -10.79 1.01
N THR A 57 -0.31 -11.00 0.42
CA THR A 57 -0.72 -10.34 -0.83
C THR A 57 -1.30 -8.93 -0.61
N LEU A 58 -2.00 -8.73 0.50
CA LEU A 58 -2.75 -7.50 0.78
C LEU A 58 -2.04 -6.61 1.80
N VAL A 59 -2.41 -5.34 1.79
CA VAL A 59 -1.99 -4.36 2.80
C VAL A 59 -3.06 -4.26 3.86
N TYR A 60 -2.68 -4.41 5.11
CA TYR A 60 -3.54 -4.18 6.26
C TYR A 60 -2.98 -3.01 7.03
N LEU A 61 -3.79 -1.97 7.22
CA LEU A 61 -3.46 -0.84 8.07
C LEU A 61 -4.28 -0.91 9.34
N ALA A 62 -3.66 -0.56 10.47
CA ALA A 62 -4.40 -0.35 11.70
C ALA A 62 -5.37 0.84 11.55
N ASP A 63 -6.51 0.79 12.22
CA ASP A 63 -7.61 1.76 12.04
C ASP A 63 -7.19 3.22 12.28
N ASP A 64 -6.38 3.43 13.31
CA ASP A 64 -5.74 4.70 13.69
C ASP A 64 -4.81 5.30 12.62
N MET A 65 -4.44 4.52 11.59
CA MET A 65 -3.71 4.98 10.41
C MET A 65 -4.57 4.92 9.15
N PHE A 66 -5.35 3.86 8.98
CA PHE A 66 -6.20 3.65 7.80
C PHE A 66 -7.16 4.82 7.61
N THR A 67 -7.92 5.15 8.65
CA THR A 67 -8.98 6.16 8.58
C THR A 67 -8.43 7.55 8.22
N PRO A 68 -7.47 8.14 8.96
CA PRO A 68 -6.95 9.46 8.60
C PRO A 68 -6.23 9.47 7.25
N LEU A 69 -5.55 8.38 6.88
CA LEU A 69 -4.88 8.26 5.58
C LEU A 69 -5.89 8.25 4.42
N MET A 70 -6.98 7.49 4.56
CA MET A 70 -8.03 7.42 3.55
C MET A 70 -8.82 8.71 3.44
N GLU A 71 -9.15 9.36 4.55
CA GLU A 71 -9.76 10.69 4.53
C GLU A 71 -8.89 11.69 3.76
N LYS A 72 -7.58 11.71 4.03
CA LYS A 72 -6.65 12.63 3.37
C LYS A 72 -6.47 12.34 1.88
N ILE A 73 -6.37 11.06 1.48
CA ILE A 73 -6.31 10.69 0.05
C ILE A 73 -7.59 11.12 -0.67
N MET A 74 -8.75 10.77 -0.12
CA MET A 74 -10.05 11.02 -0.75
C MET A 74 -10.41 12.51 -0.78
N ALA A 75 -9.87 13.33 0.13
CA ALA A 75 -10.02 14.78 0.10
C ALA A 75 -9.49 15.43 -1.18
N THR A 76 -8.60 14.76 -1.93
CA THR A 76 -8.12 15.21 -3.25
C THR A 76 -9.24 15.21 -4.30
N GLN A 77 -10.29 14.41 -4.07
CA GLN A 77 -11.40 14.20 -4.99
C GLN A 77 -12.74 14.29 -4.24
N PRO A 78 -13.12 15.48 -3.74
CA PRO A 78 -14.22 15.65 -2.78
C PRO A 78 -15.60 15.29 -3.36
N ASP A 79 -15.75 15.33 -4.68
CA ASP A 79 -17.01 15.02 -5.37
C ASP A 79 -17.19 13.52 -5.65
N LEU A 80 -16.23 12.66 -5.29
CA LEU A 80 -16.34 11.22 -5.50
C LEU A 80 -17.45 10.61 -4.65
N LYS A 81 -18.30 9.84 -5.32
CA LYS A 81 -19.31 9.02 -4.66
C LYS A 81 -18.73 7.66 -4.32
N LEU A 82 -18.34 7.52 -3.04
CA LEU A 82 -17.86 6.27 -2.48
C LEU A 82 -19.03 5.28 -2.31
N HIS A 83 -18.76 4.01 -2.56
CA HIS A 83 -19.67 2.90 -2.30
C HIS A 83 -18.88 1.64 -1.95
N THR A 84 -19.50 0.72 -1.23
CA THR A 84 -18.85 -0.55 -0.86
C THR A 84 -19.22 -1.64 -1.85
N VAL A 85 -18.22 -2.37 -2.34
CA VAL A 85 -18.39 -3.55 -3.21
C VAL A 85 -18.02 -4.80 -2.41
N GLU A 86 -18.86 -5.83 -2.52
CA GLU A 86 -18.68 -7.15 -1.84
C GLU A 86 -18.47 -7.07 -0.32
N GLN A 87 -18.94 -5.99 0.33
CA GLN A 87 -18.72 -5.71 1.76
C GLN A 87 -17.24 -5.62 2.17
N GLN A 88 -16.32 -5.52 1.20
CA GLN A 88 -14.87 -5.58 1.44
C GLN A 88 -14.15 -4.34 0.93
N PHE A 89 -14.51 -3.84 -0.25
CA PHE A 89 -13.75 -2.79 -0.91
C PHE A 89 -14.51 -1.47 -0.96
N THR A 90 -13.83 -0.38 -0.59
CA THR A 90 -14.33 0.98 -0.83
C THR A 90 -14.00 1.37 -2.26
N CYS A 91 -15.03 1.64 -3.05
CA CYS A 91 -14.94 1.86 -4.48
C CYS A 91 -15.62 3.16 -4.92
N PHE A 92 -15.25 3.64 -6.10
CA PHE A 92 -15.77 4.87 -6.68
C PHE A 92 -15.65 4.82 -8.21
N ARG A 93 -16.45 5.66 -8.88
CA ARG A 93 -16.31 5.85 -10.34
C ARG A 93 -15.35 6.99 -10.61
N PHE A 94 -14.32 6.74 -11.41
CA PHE A 94 -13.32 7.74 -11.79
C PHE A 94 -12.91 7.58 -13.25
N ASN A 95 -13.05 8.66 -14.01
CA ASN A 95 -12.75 8.69 -15.46
C ASN A 95 -11.39 9.30 -15.79
N GLY A 96 -10.65 9.77 -14.77
CA GLY A 96 -9.43 10.57 -14.91
C GLY A 96 -9.58 11.76 -15.86
N LYS A 97 -8.44 12.38 -16.20
CA LYS A 97 -8.41 13.62 -16.99
C LYS A 97 -8.63 13.42 -18.49
N TYR A 98 -8.37 12.20 -19.00
CA TYR A 98 -8.34 11.91 -20.43
C TYR A 98 -9.60 11.24 -21.00
N GLY A 99 -10.58 10.88 -20.16
CA GLY A 99 -11.92 10.45 -20.59
C GLY A 99 -11.98 9.22 -21.52
N PRO A 100 -13.19 8.79 -21.92
CA PRO A 100 -13.41 7.57 -22.73
C PRO A 100 -13.06 7.73 -24.22
N TYR A 101 -12.49 8.87 -24.62
CA TYR A 101 -12.20 9.22 -26.01
C TYR A 101 -10.76 8.88 -26.45
N MET A 102 -9.95 8.34 -25.54
CA MET A 102 -8.66 7.75 -25.86
C MET A 102 -8.89 6.32 -26.40
N GLY A 103 -8.56 6.09 -27.68
CA GLY A 103 -8.67 4.74 -28.26
C GLY A 103 -7.90 3.69 -27.45
N PHE A 104 -8.28 2.40 -27.57
CA PHE A 104 -7.74 1.27 -26.78
C PHE A 104 -6.20 1.25 -26.65
N PHE A 105 -5.48 1.65 -27.70
CA PHE A 105 -4.02 1.74 -27.69
C PHE A 105 -3.47 2.84 -26.76
N PHE A 106 -4.13 4.01 -26.70
CA PHE A 106 -3.79 5.06 -25.74
C PHE A 106 -4.19 4.69 -24.31
N PHE A 107 -5.32 4.02 -24.12
CA PHE A 107 -5.72 3.55 -22.78
C PHE A 107 -4.68 2.60 -22.16
N LEU A 108 -4.15 1.64 -22.94
CA LEU A 108 -3.11 0.73 -22.47
C LEU A 108 -1.78 1.42 -22.13
N LEU A 109 -1.40 2.46 -22.88
CA LEU A 109 -0.13 3.17 -22.67
C LEU A 109 -0.18 4.16 -21.49
N PHE A 110 -1.35 4.72 -21.19
CA PHE A 110 -1.52 5.78 -20.19
C PHE A 110 -2.38 5.34 -18.98
N TYR A 111 -2.62 4.04 -18.82
CA TYR A 111 -3.46 3.48 -17.76
C TYR A 111 -3.05 3.94 -16.35
N SER A 112 -1.75 3.92 -16.05
CA SER A 112 -1.22 4.39 -14.77
C SER A 112 -1.39 5.90 -14.60
N GLU A 113 -1.12 6.69 -15.65
CA GLU A 113 -1.23 8.16 -15.61
C GLU A 113 -2.65 8.68 -15.34
N ILE A 114 -3.70 7.92 -15.66
CA ILE A 114 -5.09 8.32 -15.40
C ILE A 114 -5.33 8.45 -13.89
N VAL A 115 -4.91 7.45 -13.13
CA VAL A 115 -5.12 7.38 -11.68
C VAL A 115 -4.01 8.08 -10.91
N ASP A 116 -2.76 8.00 -11.39
CA ASP A 116 -1.59 8.61 -10.73
C ASP A 116 -1.64 10.14 -10.70
N ASN A 117 -2.35 10.76 -11.65
CA ASN A 117 -2.58 12.21 -11.65
C ASN A 117 -3.82 12.64 -10.86
N GLY A 118 -4.68 11.70 -10.45
CA GLY A 118 -5.92 11.98 -9.75
C GLY A 118 -5.80 11.92 -8.23
N PHE A 119 -4.86 11.12 -7.73
CA PHE A 119 -4.69 10.85 -6.31
C PHE A 119 -3.22 11.04 -5.90
N PRO A 120 -2.95 11.35 -4.63
CA PRO A 120 -1.59 11.61 -4.16
C PRO A 120 -0.80 10.32 -3.97
N ALA A 121 0.51 10.35 -4.21
CA ALA A 121 1.40 9.29 -3.73
C ALA A 121 1.45 9.30 -2.19
N VAL A 122 1.72 8.15 -1.59
CA VAL A 122 1.89 8.01 -0.13
C VAL A 122 3.30 7.58 0.19
N ASN A 123 4.00 8.34 1.03
CA ASN A 123 5.35 8.02 1.46
C ASN A 123 5.36 7.62 2.93
N PHE A 124 5.68 6.35 3.20
CA PHE A 124 5.93 5.83 4.53
C PHE A 124 7.40 6.08 4.89
N ARG A 125 7.64 6.88 5.91
CA ARG A 125 8.98 7.23 6.40
C ARG A 125 9.28 6.39 7.64
N PHE A 126 10.36 5.63 7.57
CA PHE A 126 10.80 4.76 8.63
C PHE A 126 12.07 5.28 9.30
N GLU A 127 12.44 4.65 10.41
CA GLU A 127 13.72 4.88 11.07
C GLU A 127 14.91 4.62 10.12
N ASN A 128 16.07 5.21 10.43
CA ASN A 128 17.29 5.13 9.62
C ASN A 128 17.16 5.73 8.21
N SER A 129 16.22 6.66 8.02
CA SER A 129 15.96 7.33 6.73
C SER A 129 15.45 6.41 5.62
N LEU A 130 14.98 5.20 5.96
CA LEU A 130 14.30 4.33 5.01
C LEU A 130 12.94 4.93 4.64
N SER A 131 12.54 4.79 3.39
CA SER A 131 11.23 5.26 2.90
C SER A 131 10.62 4.27 1.94
N LEU A 132 9.29 4.19 1.92
CA LEU A 132 8.52 3.47 0.92
C LEU A 132 7.50 4.43 0.33
N THR A 133 7.64 4.75 -0.95
CA THR A 133 6.64 5.52 -1.69
C THR A 133 5.74 4.56 -2.46
N ILE A 134 4.43 4.70 -2.27
CA ILE A 134 3.39 3.94 -2.95
C ILE A 134 2.59 4.90 -3.82
N VAL A 135 2.53 4.61 -5.12
CA VAL A 135 1.78 5.45 -6.08
C VAL A 135 0.31 5.01 -6.20
N PRO A 136 -0.60 5.87 -6.69
CA PRO A 136 -2.01 5.53 -6.80
C PRO A 136 -2.32 4.22 -7.51
N SER A 137 -1.61 3.88 -8.59
CA SER A 137 -1.79 2.60 -9.28
C SER A 137 -1.43 1.36 -8.45
N GLU A 138 -0.70 1.52 -7.34
CA GLU A 138 -0.31 0.43 -6.43
C GLU A 138 -1.29 0.24 -5.27
N TYR A 139 -2.08 1.28 -4.92
CA TYR A 139 -3.09 1.19 -3.86
C TYR A 139 -4.53 1.28 -4.36
N LEU A 140 -4.76 1.57 -5.64
CA LEU A 140 -6.05 1.52 -6.30
C LEU A 140 -6.04 0.44 -7.39
N PHE A 141 -7.11 -0.34 -7.45
CA PHE A 141 -7.29 -1.34 -8.50
C PHE A 141 -8.65 -1.17 -9.16
N GLN A 142 -8.72 -1.46 -10.45
CA GLN A 142 -9.94 -1.39 -11.25
C GLN A 142 -10.64 -2.74 -11.24
N ILE A 143 -11.95 -2.75 -10.93
CA ILE A 143 -12.75 -3.99 -11.00
C ILE A 143 -13.40 -4.13 -12.38
N ARG A 144 -14.10 -3.08 -12.84
CA ARG A 144 -14.76 -3.04 -14.16
C ARG A 144 -14.90 -1.59 -14.63
N ASP A 145 -14.83 -1.38 -15.94
CA ASP A 145 -15.06 -0.10 -16.60
C ASP A 145 -14.31 1.06 -15.93
N ASN A 146 -15.00 2.03 -15.34
CA ASN A 146 -14.40 3.16 -14.62
C ASN A 146 -14.53 3.03 -13.09
N VAL A 147 -14.78 1.82 -12.58
CA VAL A 147 -14.93 1.55 -11.15
C VAL A 147 -13.58 1.13 -10.57
N TRP A 148 -13.08 1.98 -9.68
CA TRP A 148 -11.82 1.81 -8.95
C TRP A 148 -12.09 1.57 -7.49
N CYS A 149 -11.22 0.80 -6.85
CA CYS A 149 -11.35 0.38 -5.46
C CYS A 149 -10.04 0.51 -4.72
N VAL A 150 -10.12 0.84 -3.43
CA VAL A 150 -8.98 0.87 -2.52
C VAL A 150 -8.52 -0.57 -2.23
N GLY A 151 -7.26 -0.86 -2.52
CA GLY A 151 -6.63 -2.16 -2.28
C GLY A 151 -6.21 -2.40 -0.82
N TRP A 152 -6.11 -1.34 -0.02
CA TRP A 152 -5.76 -1.42 1.39
C TRP A 152 -6.95 -1.78 2.26
N GLN A 153 -6.69 -2.61 3.27
CA GLN A 153 -7.70 -3.14 4.18
C GLN A 153 -7.59 -2.46 5.55
N ASN A 154 -8.73 -2.12 6.14
CA ASN A 154 -8.82 -1.66 7.53
C ASN A 154 -8.80 -2.87 8.48
N GLY A 155 -7.89 -2.89 9.45
CA GLY A 155 -8.11 -3.58 10.73
C GLY A 155 -8.24 -5.10 10.70
N GLY A 156 -7.49 -5.81 9.85
CA GLY A 156 -7.63 -7.27 9.70
C GLY A 156 -6.91 -8.14 10.74
N MET A 157 -5.94 -7.61 11.48
CA MET A 157 -5.09 -8.40 12.38
C MET A 157 -4.74 -7.61 13.65
N GLN A 158 -4.83 -8.27 14.80
CA GLN A 158 -4.33 -7.74 16.07
C GLN A 158 -2.92 -8.25 16.33
N SER A 159 -2.03 -7.38 16.81
CA SER A 159 -0.73 -7.78 17.35
C SER A 159 -0.92 -8.54 18.66
N LYS A 160 0.16 -9.19 19.15
CA LYS A 160 0.15 -9.90 20.44
C LYS A 160 -0.20 -8.99 21.62
N ASP A 161 0.04 -7.69 21.48
CA ASP A 161 -0.18 -6.68 22.51
C ASP A 161 -1.58 -6.04 22.43
N GLY A 162 -2.48 -6.56 21.58
CA GLY A 162 -3.84 -6.07 21.42
C GLY A 162 -3.98 -4.82 20.54
N ASN A 163 -2.86 -4.23 20.12
CA ASN A 163 -2.86 -3.10 19.17
C ASN A 163 -3.08 -3.59 17.73
N GLY A 164 -3.76 -2.79 16.90
CA GLY A 164 -3.95 -3.09 15.48
C GLY A 164 -2.62 -3.28 14.76
N LEU A 165 -2.44 -4.41 14.07
CA LEU A 165 -1.25 -4.71 13.29
C LEU A 165 -1.29 -3.95 11.96
N THR A 166 -0.15 -3.40 11.56
CA THR A 166 0.04 -2.88 10.20
C THR A 166 1.00 -3.78 9.44
N LEU A 167 0.51 -4.31 8.32
CA LEU A 167 1.17 -5.30 7.51
C LEU A 167 1.21 -4.80 6.06
N LEU A 168 2.41 -4.52 5.57
CA LEU A 168 2.67 -4.13 4.19
C LEU A 168 3.01 -5.40 3.40
N GLY A 169 1.98 -6.05 2.87
CA GLY A 169 2.11 -7.22 2.00
C GLY A 169 2.24 -6.84 0.53
N GLY A 170 2.87 -7.69 -0.29
CA GLY A 170 2.68 -7.74 -1.74
C GLY A 170 3.21 -6.57 -2.57
N ILE A 171 3.48 -5.40 -1.97
CA ILE A 171 4.01 -4.19 -2.65
C ILE A 171 5.51 -4.33 -3.00
N ILE A 172 6.03 -5.56 -3.01
CA ILE A 172 7.45 -5.84 -2.92
C ILE A 172 8.02 -6.31 -4.27
N GLN A 173 7.86 -5.49 -5.30
CA GLN A 173 8.83 -5.47 -6.39
C GLN A 173 9.80 -4.28 -6.23
N ASN A 174 9.38 -3.17 -5.62
CA ASN A 174 10.22 -1.98 -5.44
C ASN A 174 10.98 -1.98 -4.11
N LEU A 175 10.38 -2.42 -3.00
CA LEU A 175 11.00 -2.32 -1.66
C LEU A 175 12.16 -3.30 -1.41
N LEU A 176 12.15 -4.50 -2.03
CA LEU A 176 13.26 -5.47 -1.89
C LEU A 176 14.53 -5.06 -2.64
N VAL A 177 14.46 -4.05 -3.51
CA VAL A 177 15.63 -3.55 -4.23
C VAL A 177 16.39 -2.52 -3.38
N GLU A 178 15.75 -1.94 -2.36
CA GLU A 178 16.30 -0.87 -1.52
C GLU A 178 16.66 -1.28 -0.07
N LEU A 179 16.40 -2.54 0.31
CA LEU A 179 16.82 -3.17 1.58
C LEU A 179 18.01 -4.10 1.36
#